data_AF-A0A2N3L3R6-F1
#
_entry.id   AF-A0A2N3L3R6-F1
#
_cell.length_a   1.000
_cell.length_b   1.000
_cell.length_c   1.000
_cell.angle_alpha   90.00
_cell.angle_beta   90.00
_cell.angle_gamma   90.00
#
_symmetry.space_group_name_H-M   'P 1'
#
loop_
_entity.id
_entity.type
_entity.pdbx_description
1 polymer ?
#
loop_
_entity_poly.entity_id
_entity_poly.type
_entity_poly.pdbx_seq_one_letter_code
_entity_poly.pdbx_strand_id
1 'polypeptide(L)'
;MTALAKVQTGLGAMMLGGRSKGKAVVGNALVEKVRERQENDFYPTPPEVFEALFRRFPHLAGTRIWDPECGDGVPARVMESHGCKVIGTDLIDRGYGTGGVNFLSVVRPKAGTIITNPAYDKDHPASFIEHAMRMHITEMWLLLKSTYWHAANRQGLYRRHRPKWKLELTWRPDFLGLNRPTMECAWFGWHIDHTRPETYHDLLAKPSMDNLDLFAPDPSGRVVHYRNDNDNDDAKPDLFPGHAATPDIAAKTG
;
A
#
# COMPACT_ATOMS: atom_id res chain seq x y z
N MET A 1 4.29 -20.24 -30.75
CA MET A 1 3.25 -20.13 -29.70
C MET A 1 3.96 -19.89 -28.38
N THR A 2 4.08 -18.64 -27.98
CA THR A 2 4.88 -18.25 -26.81
C THR A 2 3.98 -18.33 -25.58
N ALA A 3 4.29 -19.26 -24.66
CA ALA A 3 3.63 -19.32 -23.37
C ALA A 3 3.94 -18.02 -22.62
N LEU A 4 2.90 -17.20 -22.40
CA LEU A 4 2.94 -16.09 -21.45
C LEU A 4 3.30 -16.69 -20.09
N ALA A 5 4.49 -16.36 -19.60
CA ALA A 5 4.89 -16.69 -18.24
C ALA A 5 3.85 -16.08 -17.30
N LYS A 6 3.17 -16.94 -16.52
CA LYS A 6 2.34 -16.50 -15.39
C LYS A 6 3.27 -15.75 -14.44
N VAL A 7 3.29 -14.42 -14.51
CA VAL A 7 3.93 -13.60 -13.49
C VAL A 7 3.11 -13.81 -12.24
N GLN A 8 3.69 -14.52 -11.27
CA GLN A 8 3.11 -14.71 -9.96
C GLN A 8 3.31 -13.41 -9.18
N THR A 9 2.60 -12.36 -9.58
CA THR A 9 2.53 -11.13 -8.79
C THR A 9 1.86 -11.47 -7.47
N GLY A 10 2.32 -10.86 -6.39
CA GLY A 10 1.42 -10.38 -5.35
C GLY A 10 1.74 -10.68 -3.88
N LEU A 11 0.97 -9.97 -3.06
CA LEU A 11 0.98 -9.99 -1.60
C LEU A 11 0.72 -11.40 -1.04
N GLY A 12 0.13 -12.32 -1.81
CA GLY A 12 -0.08 -13.72 -1.46
C GLY A 12 1.21 -14.51 -1.28
N ALA A 13 2.30 -14.16 -1.99
CA ALA A 13 3.64 -14.67 -1.69
C ALA A 13 4.16 -14.18 -0.32
N MET A 14 3.73 -12.99 0.11
CA MET A 14 4.08 -12.41 1.41
C MET A 14 3.24 -12.94 2.57
N MET A 15 1.96 -13.24 2.35
CA MET A 15 1.04 -13.79 3.36
C MET A 15 1.36 -15.25 3.72
N LEU A 16 2.18 -15.95 2.93
CA LEU A 16 2.66 -17.31 3.22
C LEU A 16 3.59 -17.39 4.45
N GLY A 17 4.18 -16.27 4.88
CA GLY A 17 5.01 -16.21 6.11
C GLY A 17 4.21 -16.34 7.41
N GLY A 18 2.89 -16.12 7.37
CA GLY A 18 1.99 -16.42 8.48
C GLY A 18 1.16 -17.65 8.11
N ARG A 19 1.39 -18.79 8.78
CA ARG A 19 0.68 -20.08 8.63
C ARG A 19 -0.61 -19.95 7.80
N SER A 20 -0.53 -20.15 6.48
CA SER A 20 -1.73 -20.21 5.62
C SER A 20 -2.60 -21.44 5.90
N LYS A 21 -2.17 -22.32 6.81
CA LYS A 21 -2.90 -23.49 7.26
C LYS A 21 -3.63 -23.23 8.57
N GLY A 22 -4.67 -22.40 8.52
CA GLY A 22 -5.69 -22.41 9.57
C GLY A 22 -6.56 -23.64 9.37
N LYS A 23 -6.36 -24.70 10.16
CA LYS A 23 -7.30 -25.82 10.19
C LYS A 23 -8.54 -25.37 10.96
N ALA A 24 -9.70 -25.38 10.32
CA ALA A 24 -10.97 -25.27 11.03
C ALA A 24 -11.42 -26.70 11.40
N VAL A 25 -11.85 -26.88 12.64
CA VAL A 25 -12.49 -28.12 13.08
C VAL A 25 -13.98 -27.98 12.82
N VAL A 26 -14.52 -28.79 11.91
CA VAL A 26 -15.96 -28.93 11.71
C VAL A 26 -16.29 -30.40 11.98
N GLY A 27 -16.86 -30.67 13.16
CA GLY A 27 -17.00 -32.05 13.65
C GLY A 27 -15.64 -32.72 13.89
N ASN A 28 -15.49 -34.00 13.52
CA ASN A 28 -14.24 -34.76 13.65
C ASN A 28 -13.29 -34.65 12.44
N ALA A 29 -13.56 -33.74 11.49
CA ALA A 29 -12.75 -33.57 10.29
C ALA A 29 -11.95 -32.25 10.32
N LEU A 30 -10.68 -32.34 9.91
CA LEU A 30 -9.84 -31.18 9.65
C LEU A 30 -10.12 -30.68 8.23
N VAL A 31 -10.75 -29.51 8.10
CA VAL A 31 -10.98 -28.90 6.79
C VAL A 31 -9.89 -27.85 6.55
N GLU A 32 -9.13 -27.99 5.47
CA GLU A 32 -8.19 -26.95 5.01
C GLU A 32 -9.01 -25.80 4.41
N LYS A 33 -9.10 -24.66 5.11
CA LYS A 33 -9.66 -23.45 4.52
C LYS A 33 -8.60 -22.81 3.62
N VAL A 34 -8.56 -23.25 2.36
CA VAL A 34 -7.74 -22.61 1.33
C VAL A 34 -8.34 -21.24 1.06
N ARG A 35 -7.58 -20.16 1.33
CA ARG A 35 -7.99 -18.81 0.94
C ARG A 35 -7.84 -18.69 -0.57
N GLU A 36 -8.91 -18.35 -1.27
CA GLU A 36 -8.83 -17.97 -2.67
C GLU A 36 -7.98 -16.70 -2.78
N ARG A 37 -7.00 -16.72 -3.70
CA ARG A 37 -6.16 -15.56 -4.00
C ARG A 37 -6.99 -14.59 -4.84
N GLN A 38 -6.82 -13.29 -4.61
CA GLN A 38 -7.44 -12.31 -5.50
C GLN A 38 -6.88 -12.45 -6.92
N GLU A 39 -7.67 -12.06 -7.92
CA GLU A 39 -7.23 -12.10 -9.30
C GLU A 39 -5.96 -11.25 -9.48
N ASN A 40 -4.91 -11.85 -10.04
CA ASN A 40 -3.57 -11.26 -10.14
C ASN A 40 -2.93 -10.85 -8.79
N ASP A 41 -3.50 -11.28 -7.66
CA ASP A 41 -3.00 -11.10 -6.28
C ASP A 41 -2.74 -9.62 -5.96
N PHE A 42 -3.58 -8.75 -6.54
CA PHE A 42 -3.60 -7.30 -6.34
C PHE A 42 -4.24 -6.96 -5.00
N TYR A 43 -3.66 -6.03 -4.25
CA TYR A 43 -4.27 -5.51 -3.02
C TYR A 43 -3.98 -4.02 -2.92
N PRO A 44 -5.02 -3.17 -2.86
CA PRO A 44 -4.82 -1.73 -2.77
C PRO A 44 -4.14 -1.37 -1.45
N THR A 45 -3.26 -0.37 -1.49
CA THR A 45 -2.57 0.10 -0.28
C THR A 45 -3.53 0.95 0.53
N PRO A 46 -3.71 0.69 1.85
CA PRO A 46 -4.54 1.53 2.68
C PRO A 46 -4.08 3.00 2.65
N PRO A 47 -5.00 3.97 2.48
CA PRO A 47 -4.66 5.36 2.23
C PRO A 47 -3.85 6.01 3.36
N GLU A 48 -4.05 5.58 4.60
CA GLU A 48 -3.31 6.11 5.76
C GLU A 48 -1.79 5.94 5.65
N VAL A 49 -1.34 4.98 4.83
CA VAL A 49 0.09 4.67 4.66
C VAL A 49 0.78 5.76 3.84
N PHE A 50 0.12 6.24 2.79
CA PHE A 50 0.61 7.35 1.97
C PHE A 50 0.42 8.69 2.71
N GLU A 51 -0.71 8.87 3.39
CA GLU A 51 -0.96 10.09 4.19
C GLU A 51 0.13 10.34 5.24
N ALA A 52 0.55 9.29 5.95
CA ALA A 52 1.62 9.38 6.94
C ALA A 52 2.96 9.85 6.36
N LEU A 53 3.29 9.42 5.14
CA LEU A 53 4.49 9.85 4.44
C LEU A 53 4.42 11.35 4.12
N PHE A 54 3.31 11.82 3.56
CA PHE A 54 3.13 13.22 3.19
C PHE A 54 3.12 14.16 4.40
N ARG A 55 2.50 13.76 5.53
CA ARG A 55 2.58 14.53 6.78
C ARG A 55 4.01 14.66 7.30
N ARG A 56 4.85 13.65 7.09
CA ARG A 56 6.26 13.68 7.54
C ARG A 56 7.15 14.50 6.62
N PHE A 57 6.87 14.49 5.32
CA PHE A 57 7.69 15.10 4.26
C PHE A 57 6.88 16.13 3.46
N PRO A 58 6.66 17.33 4.01
CA PRO A 58 5.87 18.37 3.35
C PRO A 58 6.47 18.85 2.02
N HIS A 59 7.76 18.59 1.76
CA HIS A 59 8.40 18.91 0.49
C HIS A 59 7.89 18.06 -0.68
N LEU A 60 7.20 16.95 -0.42
CA LEU A 60 6.58 16.11 -1.45
C LEU A 60 5.28 16.71 -1.98
N ALA A 61 4.59 17.55 -1.20
CA ALA A 61 3.33 18.17 -1.60
C ALA A 61 3.51 19.09 -2.81
N GLY A 62 2.51 19.12 -3.71
CA GLY A 62 2.55 19.94 -4.93
C GLY A 62 3.52 19.45 -6.02
N THR A 63 4.27 18.37 -5.79
CA THR A 63 5.27 17.89 -6.75
C THR A 63 4.66 17.03 -7.86
N ARG A 64 5.45 16.80 -8.92
CA ARG A 64 5.10 15.83 -9.96
C ARG A 64 5.66 14.46 -9.59
N ILE A 65 4.78 13.48 -9.41
CA ILE A 65 5.12 12.14 -8.93
C ILE A 65 4.79 11.10 -9.98
N TRP A 66 5.65 10.10 -10.13
CA TRP A 66 5.37 8.90 -10.91
C TRP A 66 5.11 7.72 -9.97
N ASP A 67 3.94 7.13 -10.09
CA ASP A 67 3.62 5.84 -9.47
C ASP A 67 3.65 4.75 -10.56
N PRO A 68 4.76 3.99 -10.68
CA PRO A 68 4.93 3.02 -11.76
C PRO A 68 4.18 1.69 -11.57
N GLU A 69 3.52 1.50 -10.42
CA GLU A 69 2.74 0.32 -10.08
C GLU A 69 1.45 0.78 -9.38
N CYS A 70 0.72 1.63 -10.09
CA CYS A 70 -0.33 2.48 -9.50
C CYS A 70 -1.62 1.76 -9.12
N GLY A 71 -1.81 0.51 -9.56
CA GLY A 71 -3.02 -0.24 -9.27
C GLY A 71 -4.29 0.48 -9.72
N ASP A 72 -5.26 0.56 -8.81
CA ASP A 72 -6.56 1.23 -8.97
C ASP A 72 -6.52 2.74 -8.67
N GLY A 73 -5.34 3.29 -8.35
CA GLY A 73 -5.14 4.70 -8.07
C GLY A 73 -5.53 5.16 -6.68
N VAL A 74 -5.87 4.28 -5.72
CA VAL A 74 -6.12 4.71 -4.33
C VAL A 74 -4.94 5.51 -3.74
N PRO A 75 -3.68 5.06 -3.85
CA PRO A 75 -2.54 5.87 -3.41
C PRO A 75 -2.41 7.20 -4.14
N ALA A 76 -2.72 7.21 -5.43
CA ALA A 76 -2.62 8.40 -6.25
C ALA A 76 -3.60 9.50 -5.80
N ARG A 77 -4.82 9.14 -5.40
CA ARG A 77 -5.80 10.12 -4.85
C ARG A 77 -5.28 10.79 -3.58
N VAL A 78 -4.58 10.05 -2.71
CA VAL A 78 -3.92 10.63 -1.53
C VAL A 78 -2.88 11.64 -1.98
N MET A 79 -1.99 11.28 -2.91
CA MET A 79 -0.98 12.21 -3.43
C MET A 79 -1.59 13.45 -4.10
N GLU A 80 -2.66 13.26 -4.88
CA GLU A 80 -3.41 14.35 -5.55
C GLU A 80 -4.07 15.29 -4.53
N SER A 81 -4.57 14.78 -3.39
CA SER A 81 -5.10 15.62 -2.29
C SER A 81 -4.03 16.50 -1.63
N HIS A 82 -2.76 16.13 -1.72
CA HIS A 82 -1.61 16.97 -1.34
C HIS A 82 -1.14 17.90 -2.48
N GLY A 83 -1.96 18.08 -3.51
CA GLY A 83 -1.70 18.96 -4.66
C GLY A 83 -0.73 18.39 -5.69
N CYS A 84 -0.35 17.11 -5.59
CA CYS A 84 0.62 16.53 -6.53
C CYS A 84 0.01 16.26 -7.91
N LYS A 85 0.84 16.39 -8.93
CA LYS A 85 0.53 15.87 -10.27
C LYS A 85 1.02 14.43 -10.38
N VAL A 86 0.12 13.47 -10.25
CA VAL A 86 0.45 12.05 -10.33
C VAL A 86 0.40 11.54 -11.76
N ILE A 87 1.39 10.75 -12.12
CA ILE A 87 1.42 9.96 -13.35
C ILE A 87 1.40 8.50 -12.91
N GLY A 88 0.26 7.84 -13.07
CA GLY A 88 0.15 6.40 -12.82
C GLY A 88 0.52 5.58 -14.05
N THR A 89 1.33 4.55 -13.87
CA THR A 89 1.46 3.44 -14.83
C THR A 89 1.38 2.12 -14.10
N ASP A 90 0.99 1.05 -14.80
CA ASP A 90 0.96 -0.29 -14.21
C ASP A 90 1.15 -1.32 -15.32
N LEU A 91 1.64 -2.52 -14.97
CA LEU A 91 1.69 -3.64 -15.90
C LEU A 91 0.28 -4.09 -16.31
N ILE A 92 -0.67 -4.02 -15.39
CA ILE A 92 -2.06 -4.44 -15.57
C ILE A 92 -2.96 -3.20 -15.45
N ASP A 93 -3.81 -2.98 -16.44
CA ASP A 93 -4.80 -1.91 -16.40
C ASP A 93 -5.88 -2.22 -15.36
N ARG A 94 -6.05 -1.33 -14.38
CA ARG A 94 -7.07 -1.42 -13.33
C ARG A 94 -7.93 -0.16 -13.23
N GLY A 95 -8.03 0.61 -14.32
CA GLY A 95 -8.89 1.80 -14.38
C GLY A 95 -8.27 3.07 -13.80
N TYR A 96 -6.97 3.06 -13.46
CA TYR A 96 -6.19 4.25 -13.15
C TYR A 96 -4.86 4.26 -13.92
N GLY A 97 -4.43 5.45 -14.34
CA GLY A 97 -3.15 5.61 -15.04
C GLY A 97 -3.11 4.97 -16.43
N THR A 98 -1.93 4.55 -16.85
CA THR A 98 -1.71 3.81 -18.12
C THR A 98 -1.30 2.37 -17.82
N GLY A 99 -2.17 1.42 -18.13
CA GLY A 99 -1.88 -0.02 -18.05
C GLY A 99 -0.94 -0.53 -19.16
N GLY A 100 -0.48 -1.77 -19.05
CA GLY A 100 0.41 -2.42 -20.03
C GLY A 100 1.86 -1.91 -20.00
N VAL A 101 2.26 -1.19 -18.95
CA VAL A 101 3.59 -0.60 -18.81
C VAL A 101 4.41 -1.40 -17.80
N ASN A 102 5.40 -2.15 -18.30
CA ASN A 102 6.41 -2.75 -17.43
C ASN A 102 7.45 -1.70 -17.01
N PHE A 103 7.50 -1.36 -15.73
CA PHE A 103 8.47 -0.41 -15.16
C PHE A 103 9.92 -0.71 -15.56
N LEU A 104 10.34 -1.98 -15.47
CA LEU A 104 11.71 -2.41 -15.78
C LEU A 104 12.08 -2.27 -17.27
N SER A 105 11.08 -2.11 -18.14
CA SER A 105 11.28 -1.84 -19.58
C SER A 105 11.27 -0.35 -19.93
N VAL A 106 10.86 0.53 -18.99
CA VAL A 106 10.85 1.98 -19.23
C VAL A 106 12.29 2.51 -19.19
N VAL A 107 12.66 3.33 -20.17
CA VAL A 107 14.02 3.87 -20.31
C VAL A 107 14.14 5.37 -19.98
N ARG A 108 13.01 6.08 -19.88
CA ARG A 108 12.96 7.50 -19.52
C ARG A 108 12.02 7.71 -18.35
N PRO A 109 12.44 8.41 -17.28
CA PRO A 109 11.59 8.67 -16.15
C PRO A 109 10.41 9.56 -16.54
N LYS A 110 9.21 9.26 -16.02
CA LYS A 110 8.01 10.08 -16.25
C LYS A 110 7.92 11.28 -15.29
N ALA A 111 8.61 11.20 -14.16
CA ALA A 111 8.83 12.27 -13.20
C ALA A 111 10.16 12.04 -12.46
N GLY A 112 10.69 13.09 -11.82
CA GLY A 112 11.92 12.99 -11.01
C GLY A 112 11.70 12.29 -9.65
N THR A 113 10.45 12.26 -9.17
CA THR A 113 10.06 11.61 -7.92
C THR A 113 9.21 10.37 -8.18
N ILE A 114 9.56 9.26 -7.54
CA ILE A 114 8.74 8.03 -7.50
C ILE A 114 8.21 7.83 -6.07
N ILE A 115 6.91 7.55 -5.94
CA ILE A 115 6.32 7.04 -4.69
C ILE A 115 5.39 5.90 -5.08
N THR A 116 5.63 4.71 -4.56
CA THR A 116 4.82 3.53 -4.89
C THR A 116 4.89 2.45 -3.82
N ASN A 117 3.93 1.54 -3.86
CA ASN A 117 3.98 0.26 -3.16
C ASN A 117 4.29 -0.83 -4.18
N PRO A 118 5.58 -1.17 -4.42
CA PRO A 118 5.94 -2.08 -5.48
C PRO A 118 5.42 -3.50 -5.20
N ALA A 119 5.11 -4.23 -6.26
CA ALA A 119 4.75 -5.63 -6.26
C ALA A 119 5.83 -6.45 -5.54
N TYR A 120 5.39 -7.27 -4.61
CA TYR A 120 6.31 -8.00 -3.76
C TYR A 120 6.59 -9.39 -4.31
N ASP A 121 7.47 -9.45 -5.30
CA ASP A 121 8.19 -10.68 -5.64
C ASP A 121 9.59 -10.67 -4.97
N LYS A 122 10.20 -11.84 -4.80
CA LYS A 122 11.47 -12.03 -4.08
C LYS A 122 12.55 -11.05 -4.53
N ASP A 123 12.68 -10.85 -5.84
CA ASP A 123 13.76 -10.06 -6.45
C ASP A 123 13.25 -8.80 -7.18
N HIS A 124 11.93 -8.59 -7.26
CA HIS A 124 11.36 -7.43 -7.97
C HIS A 124 11.71 -6.10 -7.31
N PRO A 125 11.55 -5.87 -5.99
CA PRO A 125 11.99 -4.61 -5.37
C PRO A 125 13.48 -4.33 -5.53
N ALA A 126 14.33 -5.37 -5.57
CA ALA A 126 15.76 -5.20 -5.82
C ALA A 126 16.03 -4.71 -7.25
N SER A 127 15.37 -5.33 -8.23
CA SER A 127 15.43 -4.92 -9.64
C SER A 127 14.85 -3.53 -9.86
N PHE A 128 13.78 -3.20 -9.14
CA PHE A 128 13.15 -1.88 -9.14
C PHE A 128 14.16 -0.81 -8.71
N ILE A 129 14.82 -1.02 -7.56
CA ILE A 129 15.82 -0.08 -7.02
C ILE A 129 16.95 0.12 -8.02
N GLU A 130 17.56 -0.97 -8.53
CA GLU A 130 18.66 -0.88 -9.51
C GLU A 130 18.23 -0.10 -10.77
N HIS A 131 17.02 -0.35 -11.26
CA HIS A 131 16.49 0.29 -12.45
C HIS A 131 16.18 1.78 -12.24
N ALA A 132 15.57 2.14 -11.10
CA ALA A 132 15.32 3.53 -10.74
C ALA A 132 16.63 4.33 -10.61
N MET A 133 17.66 3.74 -10.00
CA MET A 133 18.98 4.36 -9.88
C MET A 133 19.64 4.58 -11.24
N ARG A 134 19.55 3.58 -12.15
CA ARG A 134 20.05 3.71 -13.52
C ARG A 134 19.33 4.81 -14.32
N MET A 135 18.04 5.03 -14.06
CA MET A 135 17.27 6.13 -14.65
C MET A 135 17.54 7.50 -14.02
N HIS A 136 18.42 7.58 -13.01
CA HIS A 136 18.73 8.82 -12.29
C HIS A 136 17.47 9.48 -11.70
N ILE A 137 16.58 8.67 -11.11
CA ILE A 137 15.44 9.17 -10.32
C ILE A 137 15.99 10.01 -9.17
N THR A 138 15.50 11.24 -9.05
CA THR A 138 15.99 12.21 -8.04
C THR A 138 15.60 11.80 -6.64
N GLU A 139 14.34 11.39 -6.44
CA GLU A 139 13.84 10.95 -5.14
C GLU A 139 12.89 9.76 -5.32
N MET A 140 13.01 8.73 -4.49
CA MET A 140 12.21 7.52 -4.60
C MET A 140 11.77 7.05 -3.22
N TRP A 141 10.50 6.72 -3.06
CA TRP A 141 9.89 6.16 -1.86
C TRP A 141 9.20 4.85 -2.19
N LEU A 142 9.67 3.77 -1.55
CA LEU A 142 9.07 2.45 -1.68
C LEU A 142 8.51 2.01 -0.34
N LEU A 143 7.23 1.64 -0.31
CA LEU A 143 6.66 0.92 0.81
C LEU A 143 7.15 -0.52 0.71
N LEU A 144 7.88 -1.01 1.72
CA LEU A 144 8.37 -2.39 1.75
C LEU A 144 8.12 -3.02 3.12
N LYS A 145 8.31 -4.34 3.24
CA LYS A 145 8.41 -4.99 4.56
C LYS A 145 9.49 -4.31 5.40
N SER A 146 9.23 -4.06 6.67
CA SER A 146 10.23 -3.50 7.59
C SER A 146 11.51 -4.36 7.63
N THR A 147 11.34 -5.67 7.48
CA THR A 147 12.37 -6.70 7.44
C THR A 147 13.02 -6.86 6.06
N TYR A 148 12.82 -5.95 5.10
CA TYR A 148 13.31 -6.08 3.72
C TYR A 148 14.81 -6.41 3.63
N TRP A 149 15.65 -5.83 4.50
CA TRP A 149 17.09 -6.09 4.51
C TRP A 149 17.50 -7.40 5.21
N HIS A 150 16.58 -8.14 5.82
CA HIS A 150 16.84 -9.44 6.46
C HIS A 150 16.96 -10.56 5.42
N ALA A 151 17.84 -10.37 4.44
CA ALA A 151 18.15 -11.32 3.39
C ALA A 151 19.62 -11.19 3.00
N ALA A 152 20.38 -12.29 3.12
CA ALA A 152 21.83 -12.28 2.89
C ALA A 152 22.22 -11.76 1.50
N ASN A 153 21.43 -12.07 0.48
CA ASN A 153 21.66 -11.62 -0.90
C ASN A 153 21.46 -10.12 -1.13
N ARG A 154 20.83 -9.38 -0.19
CA ARG A 154 20.57 -7.94 -0.33
C ARG A 154 21.69 -7.06 0.21
N GLN A 155 22.73 -7.63 0.82
CA GLN A 155 23.86 -6.85 1.34
C GLN A 155 24.57 -6.04 0.24
N GLY A 156 24.76 -6.64 -0.95
CA GLY A 156 25.38 -5.95 -2.09
C GLY A 156 24.53 -4.78 -2.60
N LEU A 157 23.21 -4.98 -2.71
CA LEU A 157 22.25 -3.94 -3.09
C LEU A 157 22.28 -2.78 -2.08
N TYR A 158 22.20 -3.08 -0.78
CA TYR A 158 22.24 -2.06 0.27
C TYR A 158 23.52 -1.23 0.23
N ARG A 159 24.67 -1.85 -0.06
CA ARG A 159 25.96 -1.15 -0.16
C ARG A 159 26.04 -0.23 -1.37
N ARG A 160 25.45 -0.61 -2.51
CA ARG A 160 25.42 0.23 -3.72
C ARG A 160 24.39 1.34 -3.62
N HIS A 161 23.18 0.99 -3.19
CA HIS A 161 22.00 1.85 -3.22
C HIS A 161 21.40 1.96 -1.83
N ARG A 162 22.17 2.54 -0.90
CA ARG A 162 21.72 2.70 0.48
C ARG A 162 20.55 3.69 0.55
N PRO A 163 19.44 3.34 1.22
CA PRO A 163 18.36 4.29 1.45
C PRO A 163 18.84 5.42 2.37
N LYS A 164 18.42 6.64 2.04
CA LYS A 164 18.57 7.82 2.91
C LYS A 164 17.68 7.71 4.13
N TRP A 165 16.47 7.18 3.97
CA TRP A 165 15.48 7.05 5.04
C TRP A 165 14.94 5.63 5.17
N LYS A 166 14.70 5.19 6.41
CA LYS A 166 13.84 4.06 6.75
C LYS A 166 12.85 4.50 7.84
N LEU A 167 11.56 4.47 7.54
CA LEU A 167 10.52 4.98 8.40
C LEU A 167 9.57 3.85 8.75
N GLU A 168 9.65 3.37 9.99
CA GLU A 168 8.81 2.26 10.45
C GLU A 168 7.37 2.74 10.64
N LEU A 169 6.40 1.97 10.15
CA LEU A 169 5.02 2.20 10.53
C LEU A 169 4.80 1.61 11.92
N THR A 170 4.28 2.40 12.87
CA THR A 170 3.94 1.90 14.21
C THR A 170 2.64 1.08 14.24
N TRP A 171 2.09 0.77 13.06
CA TRP A 171 0.95 -0.10 12.85
C TRP A 171 1.20 -1.02 11.66
N ARG A 172 0.41 -2.09 11.56
CA ARG A 172 0.43 -2.99 10.40
C ARG A 172 -0.69 -2.56 9.43
N PRO A 173 -0.38 -2.23 8.17
CA PRO A 173 -1.42 -1.88 7.20
C PRO A 173 -2.32 -3.07 6.88
N ASP A 174 -3.63 -2.83 6.78
CA ASP A 174 -4.62 -3.86 6.47
C ASP A 174 -5.00 -3.87 4.99
N PHE A 175 -4.10 -4.40 4.17
CA PHE A 175 -4.30 -4.56 2.72
C PHE A 175 -5.50 -5.44 2.35
N LEU A 176 -6.02 -6.23 3.30
CA LEU A 176 -7.13 -7.17 3.07
C LEU A 176 -8.47 -6.69 3.64
N GLY A 177 -8.48 -5.60 4.41
CA GLY A 177 -9.68 -5.14 5.13
C GLY A 177 -10.23 -6.16 6.14
N LEU A 178 -9.38 -7.04 6.68
CA LEU A 178 -9.80 -8.14 7.58
C LEU A 178 -9.71 -7.79 9.07
N ASN A 179 -9.26 -6.58 9.41
CA ASN A 179 -8.98 -6.11 10.77
C ASN A 179 -8.03 -7.01 11.56
N ARG A 180 -7.12 -7.71 10.85
CA ARG A 180 -6.08 -8.58 11.44
C ARG A 180 -4.78 -8.54 10.63
N PRO A 181 -4.20 -7.35 10.38
CA PRO A 181 -3.01 -7.22 9.57
C PRO A 181 -1.82 -7.90 10.25
N THR A 182 -1.08 -8.71 9.47
CA THR A 182 0.04 -9.50 9.98
C THR A 182 1.41 -8.97 9.56
N MET A 183 1.46 -7.98 8.64
CA MET A 183 2.70 -7.55 8.02
C MET A 183 3.18 -6.21 8.54
N GLU A 184 4.41 -6.19 9.08
CA GLU A 184 5.13 -4.95 9.35
C GLU A 184 5.70 -4.32 8.07
N CYS A 185 5.41 -3.03 7.86
CA CYS A 185 5.90 -2.28 6.71
C CYS A 185 6.69 -1.05 7.18
N ALA A 186 7.56 -0.57 6.30
CA ALA A 186 8.30 0.67 6.45
C ALA A 186 8.42 1.36 5.10
N TRP A 187 8.48 2.69 5.11
CA TRP A 187 8.88 3.46 3.95
C TRP A 187 10.41 3.48 3.85
N PHE A 188 10.93 3.15 2.68
CA PHE A 188 12.34 3.32 2.35
C PHE A 188 12.46 4.45 1.33
N GLY A 189 13.25 5.46 1.67
CA GLY A 189 13.44 6.65 0.85
C GLY A 189 14.87 6.77 0.34
N TRP A 190 15.03 7.13 -0.93
CA TRP A 190 16.31 7.44 -1.56
C TRP A 190 16.25 8.85 -2.14
N HIS A 191 17.40 9.51 -2.15
CA HIS A 191 17.60 10.79 -2.82
C HIS A 191 18.95 10.74 -3.53
N ILE A 192 19.02 11.23 -4.77
CA ILE A 192 20.22 11.09 -5.62
C ILE A 192 21.48 11.72 -4.99
N ASP A 193 21.32 12.85 -4.32
CA ASP A 193 22.43 13.54 -3.64
C ASP A 193 22.76 12.97 -2.24
N HIS A 194 22.19 11.82 -1.87
CA HIS A 194 22.50 11.21 -0.57
C HIS A 194 23.89 10.56 -0.60
N THR A 195 24.86 11.27 -0.04
CA THR A 195 26.28 10.84 -0.01
C THR A 195 26.72 10.33 1.35
N ARG A 196 25.87 10.43 2.39
CA ARG A 196 26.23 10.03 3.75
C ARG A 196 26.24 8.51 3.89
N PRO A 197 27.17 7.95 4.69
CA PRO A 197 27.19 6.53 4.97
C PRO A 197 26.09 6.09 5.94
N GLU A 198 25.26 6.96 6.48
CA GLU A 198 24.16 6.61 7.39
C GLU A 198 22.78 6.66 6.72
N THR A 199 21.88 5.80 7.20
CA THR A 199 20.44 5.88 6.93
C THR A 199 19.77 6.56 8.11
N TYR A 200 18.89 7.54 7.85
CA TYR A 200 18.04 8.13 8.87
C TYR A 200 16.88 7.20 9.20
N HIS A 201 16.73 6.88 10.49
CA HIS A 201 15.65 6.04 10.99
C HIS A 201 14.67 6.87 11.79
N ASP A 202 13.37 6.64 11.58
CA ASP A 202 12.29 7.30 12.33
C ASP A 202 11.04 6.41 12.36
N LEU A 203 10.04 6.83 13.14
CA LEU A 203 8.75 6.18 13.27
C LEU A 203 7.64 7.05 12.65
N LEU A 204 6.68 6.42 11.98
CA LEU A 204 5.44 7.04 11.54
C LEU A 204 4.30 6.50 12.37
N ALA A 205 3.59 7.42 13.05
CA ALA A 205 2.34 7.12 13.74
C ALA A 205 1.19 7.00 12.72
N LYS A 206 0.20 6.15 13.03
CA LYS A 206 -1.00 6.03 12.19
C LYS A 206 -1.76 7.36 12.20
N PRO A 207 -1.97 8.03 11.06
CA PRO A 207 -2.72 9.28 11.03
C PRO A 207 -4.21 9.02 11.26
N SER A 208 -4.90 9.97 11.91
CA SER A 208 -6.35 10.09 11.77
C SER A 208 -6.68 10.56 10.35
N MET A 209 -7.69 9.92 9.76
CA MET A 209 -8.17 10.16 8.39
C MET A 209 -9.44 11.03 8.35
N ASP A 210 -9.89 11.53 9.50
CA ASP A 210 -11.20 12.21 9.64
C ASP A 210 -11.31 13.52 8.83
N ASN A 211 -10.17 14.08 8.43
CA ASN A 211 -10.07 15.34 7.68
C ASN A 211 -9.73 15.14 6.19
N LEU A 212 -9.69 13.91 5.68
CA LEU A 212 -9.29 13.61 4.31
C LEU A 212 -10.42 12.91 3.55
N ASP A 213 -11.22 13.69 2.83
CA ASP A 213 -12.20 13.15 1.89
C ASP A 213 -11.53 12.78 0.57
N LEU A 214 -11.04 11.54 0.47
CA LEU A 214 -10.37 10.99 -0.72
C LEU A 214 -11.31 10.70 -1.90
N PHE A 215 -12.62 10.77 -1.67
CA PHE A 215 -13.65 10.37 -2.62
C PHE A 215 -14.71 11.46 -2.87
N ALA A 216 -14.48 12.69 -2.39
CA ALA A 216 -15.19 13.86 -2.88
C ALA A 216 -15.15 13.82 -4.41
N PRO A 217 -16.31 13.99 -5.09
CA PRO A 217 -16.35 13.87 -6.54
C PRO A 217 -15.33 14.83 -7.14
N ASP A 218 -14.42 14.25 -7.92
CA ASP A 218 -13.50 14.98 -8.78
C ASP A 218 -14.27 16.14 -9.45
N PRO A 219 -13.78 17.40 -9.42
CA PRO A 219 -14.38 18.49 -10.17
C PRO A 219 -14.54 18.19 -11.68
N SER A 220 -13.85 17.16 -12.19
CA SER A 220 -13.92 16.64 -13.55
C SER A 220 -14.89 15.45 -13.76
N GLY A 221 -15.60 14.99 -12.72
CA GLY A 221 -16.78 14.12 -12.86
C GLY A 221 -16.54 12.61 -12.97
N ARG A 222 -15.41 12.07 -12.49
CA ARG A 222 -15.17 10.62 -12.50
C ARG A 222 -15.76 9.93 -11.26
N VAL A 223 -16.89 9.26 -11.43
CA VAL A 223 -17.46 8.33 -10.43
C VAL A 223 -16.72 7.00 -10.51
N VAL A 224 -16.14 6.55 -9.39
CA VAL A 224 -15.53 5.22 -9.26
C VAL A 224 -16.35 4.42 -8.28
N HIS A 225 -16.90 3.30 -8.75
CA HIS A 225 -17.61 2.35 -7.90
C HIS A 225 -16.57 1.51 -7.14
N TYR A 226 -16.37 1.80 -5.85
CA TYR A 226 -15.71 0.87 -4.95
C TYR A 226 -16.62 -0.37 -4.80
N ARG A 227 -16.26 -1.47 -5.43
CA ARG A 227 -16.91 -2.76 -5.22
C ARG A 227 -16.00 -3.60 -4.34
N ASN A 228 -16.41 -3.78 -3.09
CA ASN A 228 -15.78 -4.75 -2.21
C ASN A 228 -16.39 -6.10 -2.58
N ASP A 229 -15.68 -6.95 -3.33
CA ASP A 229 -16.20 -8.27 -3.75
C ASP A 229 -16.28 -9.29 -2.58
N ASN A 230 -16.38 -8.80 -1.34
CA ASN A 230 -16.52 -9.57 -0.10
C ASN A 230 -17.90 -9.40 0.56
N ASP A 231 -18.91 -8.95 -0.17
CA ASP A 231 -20.32 -9.01 0.26
C ASP A 231 -20.82 -10.47 0.24
N ASN A 232 -20.23 -11.32 1.08
CA ASN A 232 -20.97 -12.43 1.68
C ASN A 232 -21.73 -11.82 2.85
N ASP A 233 -22.94 -11.38 2.50
CA ASP A 233 -24.00 -10.88 3.36
C ASP A 233 -24.51 -12.04 4.25
N ASP A 234 -23.72 -12.41 5.25
CA ASP A 234 -24.15 -13.27 6.35
C ASP A 234 -24.16 -12.45 7.63
N ALA A 235 -25.39 -12.12 8.05
CA ALA A 235 -25.77 -11.43 9.27
C ALA A 235 -24.81 -11.67 10.45
N LYS A 236 -24.29 -10.58 11.03
CA LYS A 236 -23.69 -10.61 12.36
C LYS A 236 -24.58 -9.85 13.34
N PRO A 237 -24.90 -10.45 14.51
CA PRO A 237 -25.76 -9.84 15.51
C PRO A 237 -25.07 -8.66 16.21
N ASP A 238 -25.85 -7.64 16.55
CA ASP A 238 -25.42 -6.42 17.24
C ASP A 238 -24.64 -6.74 18.53
N LEU A 239 -23.44 -6.18 18.64
CA LEU A 239 -22.52 -6.37 19.78
C LEU A 239 -22.69 -5.32 20.90
N PHE A 240 -23.82 -4.60 20.95
CA PHE A 240 -24.10 -3.65 22.02
C PHE A 240 -25.56 -3.71 22.48
N PRO A 241 -25.90 -4.55 23.47
CA PRO A 241 -27.20 -4.47 24.12
C PRO A 241 -27.16 -3.35 25.19
N GLY A 242 -28.03 -2.35 25.02
CA GLY A 242 -28.49 -1.50 26.11
C GLY A 242 -27.82 -0.13 26.24
N HIS A 243 -28.49 0.91 25.76
CA HIS A 243 -28.66 2.14 26.53
C HIS A 243 -30.17 2.36 26.65
N ALA A 244 -30.71 2.00 27.81
CA ALA A 244 -32.07 2.34 28.18
C ALA A 244 -32.18 3.87 28.30
N ALA A 245 -33.22 4.40 27.66
CA ALA A 245 -33.61 5.80 27.76
C ALA A 245 -33.76 6.22 29.23
N THR A 246 -33.15 7.34 29.61
CA THR A 246 -33.53 8.10 30.80
C THR A 246 -34.83 8.84 30.49
N PRO A 247 -35.86 8.76 31.35
CA PRO A 247 -37.11 9.47 31.13
C PRO A 247 -37.02 10.93 31.58
N ASP A 248 -37.62 11.80 30.78
CA ASP A 248 -37.94 13.20 31.09
C ASP A 248 -38.69 13.32 32.43
N ILE A 249 -38.13 14.07 33.38
CA ILE A 249 -38.88 14.57 34.54
C ILE A 249 -39.42 15.95 34.17
N ALA A 250 -40.70 15.97 33.82
CA ALA A 250 -41.48 17.19 33.71
C ALA A 250 -41.75 17.78 35.12
N ALA A 251 -41.34 19.03 35.31
CA ALA A 251 -41.78 19.85 36.43
C ALA A 251 -43.23 20.30 36.21
N LYS A 252 -44.12 20.01 37.17
CA LYS A 252 -45.39 20.71 37.36
C LYS A 252 -45.41 21.34 38.75
N THR A 253 -45.60 22.65 38.74
CA THR A 253 -46.28 23.50 39.72
C THR A 253 -46.91 22.82 40.94
N GLY A 254 -46.53 23.33 42.12
CA GLY A 254 -47.10 23.09 43.43
C GLY A 254 -46.22 23.75 44.48
#